data_AF-A0A962VZI7-F1
#
_entry.id   AF-A0A962VZI7-F1
#
_cell.length_a   1.000
_cell.length_b   1.000
_cell.length_c   1.000
_cell.angle_alpha   90.00
_cell.angle_beta   90.00
_cell.angle_gamma   90.00
#
_symmetry.space_group_name_H-M   'P 1'
#
loop_
_entity.id
_entity.type
_entity.pdbx_description
1 polymer ?
#
loop_
_entity_poly.entity_id
_entity_poly.type
_entity_poly.pdbx_seq_one_letter_code
_entity_poly.pdbx_strand_id
1 'polypeptide(L)'
;MRKIFRRVFVPIMLPVRALPALIFMTILTALPTSILAVPPASAPSGGTDERKIVVLDDFENLDGWSVITSPGTRLEIARDVGHAGRGMRLDFEFQDGAGWAIARKEFHLRLPDNFAFHFQLRGEAPAGDIEFKLVGPKQNVWWFKQRDFAFPSEWRPITVKKRHLGFAWGPGGPLEELAVIEFAILPGAQGHGKGS
;
A
#
# COMPACT_ATOMS: atom_id res chain seq x y z
N MET A 1 -33.79 -4.10 18.91
CA MET A 1 -32.91 -2.97 18.51
C MET A 1 -31.88 -3.47 17.51
N ARG A 2 -31.93 -3.00 16.26
CA ARG A 2 -31.12 -3.52 15.15
C ARG A 2 -29.69 -2.95 15.24
N LYS A 3 -28.71 -3.82 15.48
CA LYS A 3 -27.28 -3.50 15.54
C LYS A 3 -26.79 -3.19 14.11
N ILE A 4 -26.33 -1.97 13.86
CA ILE A 4 -25.78 -1.53 12.56
C ILE A 4 -24.25 -1.54 12.68
N PHE A 5 -23.58 -2.37 11.89
CA PHE A 5 -22.13 -2.51 11.77
C PHE A 5 -21.69 -1.96 10.41
N ARG A 6 -20.55 -1.26 10.30
CA ARG A 6 -20.03 -0.72 9.03
C ARG A 6 -18.51 -1.07 8.85
N ARG A 7 -17.84 -0.76 7.72
CA ARG A 7 -16.73 -1.60 7.18
C ARG A 7 -15.59 -0.86 6.43
N VAL A 8 -14.33 -0.99 6.86
CA VAL A 8 -13.09 -0.64 6.16
C VAL A 8 -12.62 -1.82 5.33
N PHE A 9 -11.94 -1.60 4.23
CA PHE A 9 -11.44 -2.70 3.43
C PHE A 9 -10.17 -2.42 2.65
N VAL A 10 -9.39 -3.47 2.41
CA VAL A 10 -8.19 -3.47 1.57
C VAL A 10 -8.18 -4.70 0.66
N PRO A 11 -8.27 -4.57 -0.69
CA PRO A 11 -7.59 -5.57 -1.53
C PRO A 11 -6.85 -4.97 -2.75
N ILE A 12 -6.12 -5.85 -3.45
CA ILE A 12 -5.16 -5.52 -4.53
C ILE A 12 -5.60 -6.12 -5.87
N MET A 13 -5.22 -5.43 -6.95
CA MET A 13 -5.58 -5.65 -8.35
C MET A 13 -4.75 -6.78 -9.02
N LEU A 14 -5.41 -7.71 -9.71
CA LEU A 14 -4.77 -8.73 -10.57
C LEU A 14 -4.29 -8.10 -11.90
N PRO A 15 -3.16 -8.53 -12.49
CA PRO A 15 -2.78 -8.13 -13.84
C PRO A 15 -3.50 -8.99 -14.91
N VAL A 16 -4.20 -8.33 -15.83
CA VAL A 16 -4.80 -8.95 -17.02
C VAL A 16 -3.69 -9.31 -18.02
N ARG A 17 -3.62 -10.58 -18.44
CA ARG A 17 -2.76 -11.05 -19.55
C ARG A 17 -3.38 -10.66 -20.89
N ALA A 18 -2.59 -10.06 -21.79
CA ALA A 18 -2.91 -9.94 -23.21
C ALA A 18 -1.81 -10.63 -24.05
N LEU A 19 -2.24 -11.46 -25.02
CA LEU A 19 -1.42 -12.20 -25.98
C LEU A 19 -0.76 -11.27 -27.03
N PRO A 20 0.36 -11.67 -27.67
CA PRO A 20 1.00 -10.88 -28.71
C PRO A 20 0.29 -11.06 -30.05
N ALA A 21 0.00 -9.95 -30.74
CA ALA A 21 -0.40 -9.96 -32.14
C ALA A 21 0.84 -9.82 -33.04
N LEU A 22 1.07 -10.86 -33.84
CA LEU A 22 2.04 -10.95 -34.92
C LEU A 22 1.48 -10.24 -36.16
N ILE A 23 2.13 -9.19 -36.69
CA ILE A 23 1.85 -8.69 -38.05
C ILE A 23 3.14 -8.31 -38.80
N PHE A 24 3.37 -9.11 -39.85
CA PHE A 24 4.00 -8.90 -41.15
C PHE A 24 4.93 -7.71 -41.46
N MET A 25 6.09 -8.13 -41.96
CA MET A 25 7.12 -7.50 -42.77
C MET A 25 6.59 -6.85 -44.08
N THR A 26 7.07 -5.66 -44.43
CA THR A 26 7.30 -5.26 -45.84
C THR A 26 8.43 -4.23 -45.92
N ILE A 27 9.43 -4.56 -46.73
CA ILE A 27 10.62 -3.76 -47.04
C ILE A 27 10.28 -2.83 -48.20
N LEU A 28 10.67 -1.55 -48.11
CA LEU A 28 10.82 -0.70 -49.30
C LEU A 28 12.07 0.20 -49.14
N THR A 29 12.99 0.06 -50.10
CA THR A 29 14.30 0.69 -50.17
C THR A 29 14.24 2.05 -50.88
N ALA A 30 14.96 3.04 -50.37
CA ALA A 30 15.34 4.26 -51.10
C ALA A 30 16.76 4.70 -50.68
N LEU A 31 17.52 5.18 -51.66
CA LEU A 31 18.98 5.41 -51.72
C LEU A 31 19.49 6.61 -50.88
N PRO A 32 20.83 6.76 -50.68
CA PRO A 32 21.40 7.41 -49.50
C PRO A 32 21.65 8.91 -49.69
N THR A 33 21.28 9.71 -48.69
CA THR A 33 21.76 11.08 -48.51
C THR A 33 22.90 11.03 -47.50
N SER A 34 24.13 11.28 -47.94
CA SER A 34 25.30 11.35 -47.07
C SER A 34 25.21 12.59 -46.17
N ILE A 35 24.73 12.41 -44.95
CA ILE A 35 24.79 13.38 -43.85
C ILE A 35 26.08 13.09 -43.08
N LEU A 36 26.86 14.14 -42.76
CA LEU A 36 27.98 14.03 -41.81
C LEU A 36 27.46 13.42 -40.50
N ALA A 37 27.90 12.22 -40.18
CA ALA A 37 27.55 11.53 -38.94
C ALA A 37 28.23 12.24 -37.76
N VAL A 38 27.47 13.10 -37.07
CA VAL A 38 27.73 13.39 -35.65
C VAL A 38 27.58 12.04 -34.93
N PRO A 39 28.59 11.57 -34.16
CA PRO A 39 28.42 10.33 -33.41
C PRO A 39 27.18 10.51 -32.52
N PRO A 40 26.23 9.55 -32.50
CA PRO A 40 25.12 9.65 -31.57
C PRO A 40 25.73 9.72 -30.18
N ALA A 41 25.47 10.83 -29.48
CA ALA A 41 25.69 10.90 -28.05
C ALA A 41 25.04 9.65 -27.47
N SER A 42 25.85 8.80 -26.83
CA SER A 42 25.38 7.58 -26.17
C SER A 42 24.16 7.97 -25.33
N ALA A 43 22.98 7.60 -25.81
CA ALA A 43 21.77 7.75 -25.02
C ALA A 43 22.07 7.05 -23.69
N PRO A 44 21.74 7.66 -22.53
CA PRO A 44 21.83 6.92 -21.29
C PRO A 44 21.02 5.65 -21.51
N SER A 45 21.69 4.50 -21.37
CA SER A 45 21.07 3.19 -21.35
C SER A 45 20.07 3.22 -20.21
N GLY A 46 18.85 3.65 -20.54
CA GLY A 46 17.70 3.58 -19.67
C GLY A 46 17.48 2.12 -19.42
N GLY A 47 18.05 1.61 -18.33
CA GLY A 47 17.68 0.34 -17.78
C GLY A 47 16.17 0.39 -17.62
N THR A 48 15.47 -0.34 -18.48
CA THR A 48 14.05 -0.65 -18.29
C THR A 48 14.01 -1.48 -17.02
N ASP A 49 13.89 -0.78 -15.89
CA ASP A 49 13.54 -1.36 -14.61
C ASP A 49 12.17 -2.00 -14.82
N GLU A 50 12.16 -3.30 -15.12
CA GLU A 50 10.95 -4.06 -15.38
C GLU A 50 10.07 -3.96 -14.15
N ARG A 51 8.96 -3.22 -14.27
CA ARG A 51 8.00 -3.05 -13.16
C ARG A 51 7.34 -4.39 -12.85
N LYS A 52 7.93 -5.12 -11.91
CA LYS A 52 7.38 -6.37 -11.38
C LYS A 52 6.27 -6.06 -10.38
N ILE A 53 5.04 -6.45 -10.70
CA ILE A 53 3.91 -6.39 -9.77
C ILE A 53 3.89 -7.69 -8.97
N VAL A 54 3.94 -7.58 -7.64
CA VAL A 54 3.87 -8.71 -6.71
C VAL A 54 2.67 -8.49 -5.80
N VAL A 55 1.79 -9.48 -5.72
CA VAL A 55 0.71 -9.50 -4.73
C VAL A 55 1.30 -9.96 -3.40
N LEU A 56 1.17 -9.13 -2.36
CA LEU A 56 1.64 -9.46 -1.02
C LEU A 56 0.54 -10.16 -0.21
N ASP A 57 -0.69 -9.64 -0.28
CA ASP A 57 -1.87 -10.21 0.38
C ASP A 57 -3.12 -9.85 -0.44
N ASP A 58 -3.97 -10.83 -0.73
CA ASP A 58 -5.26 -10.64 -1.41
C ASP A 58 -6.44 -10.59 -0.42
N PHE A 59 -6.17 -10.87 0.87
CA PHE A 59 -7.13 -10.91 1.98
C PHE A 59 -8.28 -11.92 1.83
N GLU A 60 -8.13 -12.92 0.96
CA GLU A 60 -9.05 -14.07 0.90
C GLU A 60 -9.02 -14.85 2.23
N ASN A 61 -7.85 -14.84 2.87
CA ASN A 61 -7.66 -15.29 4.23
C ASN A 61 -6.82 -14.30 5.05
N LEU A 62 -7.04 -14.27 6.37
CA LEU A 62 -6.36 -13.32 7.27
C LEU A 62 -5.26 -13.98 8.10
N ASP A 63 -4.79 -15.16 7.73
CA ASP A 63 -3.69 -15.80 8.46
C ASP A 63 -2.47 -14.89 8.53
N GLY A 64 -1.89 -14.82 9.73
CA GLY A 64 -0.75 -13.98 10.05
C GLY A 64 -1.10 -12.51 10.37
N TRP A 65 -2.34 -12.07 10.15
CA TRP A 65 -2.79 -10.77 10.65
C TRP A 65 -3.07 -10.83 12.15
N SER A 66 -2.56 -9.85 12.87
CA SER A 66 -2.74 -9.69 14.31
C SER A 66 -3.04 -8.24 14.66
N VAL A 67 -3.57 -8.05 15.86
CA VAL A 67 -3.98 -6.76 16.40
C VAL A 67 -3.02 -6.33 17.50
N ILE A 68 -2.63 -5.06 17.48
CA ILE A 68 -1.93 -4.38 18.58
C ILE A 68 -2.67 -3.08 18.87
N THR A 69 -3.00 -2.81 20.13
CA THR A 69 -3.72 -1.58 20.52
C THR A 69 -3.08 -0.93 21.75
N SER A 70 -3.28 0.38 21.90
CA SER A 70 -3.04 1.05 23.18
C SER A 70 -4.14 0.73 24.20
N PRO A 71 -3.90 0.94 25.50
CA PRO A 71 -4.97 0.91 26.50
C PRO A 71 -6.17 1.79 26.09
N GLY A 72 -7.39 1.35 26.39
CA GLY A 72 -8.63 2.05 26.02
C GLY A 72 -8.98 2.02 24.53
N THR A 73 -8.23 1.26 23.71
CA THR A 73 -8.51 1.06 22.28
C THR A 73 -8.85 -0.38 21.97
N ARG A 74 -9.92 -0.58 21.19
CA ARG A 74 -10.31 -1.87 20.62
C ARG A 74 -10.10 -1.87 19.12
N LEU A 75 -9.61 -2.99 18.60
CA LEU A 75 -9.57 -3.30 17.17
C LEU A 75 -9.95 -4.77 16.96
N GLU A 76 -10.80 -5.02 15.98
CA GLU A 76 -11.13 -6.35 15.49
C GLU A 76 -10.82 -6.41 13.99
N ILE A 77 -10.22 -7.52 13.56
CA ILE A 77 -9.96 -7.79 12.14
C ILE A 77 -10.92 -8.88 11.68
N ALA A 78 -11.66 -8.61 10.61
CA ALA A 78 -12.59 -9.55 10.01
C ALA A 78 -12.46 -9.59 8.49
N ARG A 79 -12.83 -10.71 7.88
CA ARG A 79 -12.98 -10.78 6.42
C ARG A 79 -14.33 -10.25 6.02
N ASP A 80 -14.39 -9.55 4.89
CA ASP A 80 -15.66 -9.06 4.35
C ASP A 80 -15.53 -8.82 2.81
N VAL A 81 -16.47 -8.13 2.15
CA VAL A 81 -16.45 -7.81 0.70
C VAL A 81 -15.40 -6.76 0.30
N GLY A 82 -14.37 -7.19 -0.43
CA GLY A 82 -13.31 -6.33 -0.96
C GLY A 82 -13.69 -5.62 -2.28
N HIS A 83 -12.76 -4.81 -2.80
CA HIS A 83 -12.85 -4.20 -4.14
C HIS A 83 -12.81 -5.27 -5.24
N ALA A 84 -12.05 -6.35 -5.03
CA ALA A 84 -12.10 -7.58 -5.81
C ALA A 84 -11.97 -8.75 -4.83
N GLY A 85 -12.95 -9.66 -4.82
CA GLY A 85 -12.98 -10.78 -3.87
C GLY A 85 -13.25 -10.32 -2.43
N ARG A 86 -12.48 -10.86 -1.47
CA ARG A 86 -12.54 -10.47 -0.06
C ARG A 86 -11.61 -9.30 0.24
N GLY A 87 -11.76 -8.76 1.44
CA GLY A 87 -10.90 -7.72 1.97
C GLY A 87 -10.84 -7.81 3.49
N MET A 88 -9.79 -7.22 4.05
CA MET A 88 -9.63 -7.09 5.49
C MET A 88 -10.38 -5.88 6.02
N ARG A 89 -11.31 -6.13 6.95
CA ARG A 89 -12.05 -5.11 7.70
C ARG A 89 -11.44 -4.87 9.06
N LEU A 90 -11.36 -3.60 9.43
CA LEU A 90 -10.84 -3.10 10.70
C LEU A 90 -11.97 -2.39 11.45
N ASP A 91 -12.57 -3.06 12.44
CA ASP A 91 -13.58 -2.46 13.32
C ASP A 91 -12.87 -1.89 14.56
N PHE A 92 -12.93 -0.58 14.78
CA PHE A 92 -12.16 0.07 15.86
C PHE A 92 -12.96 1.04 16.72
N GLU A 93 -12.53 1.16 17.98
CA GLU A 93 -13.13 2.05 18.98
C GLU A 93 -12.05 2.66 19.88
N PHE A 94 -12.07 3.99 20.01
CA PHE A 94 -11.22 4.75 20.92
C PHE A 94 -12.08 5.31 22.06
N GLN A 95 -11.98 4.73 23.26
CA GLN A 95 -12.89 5.06 24.38
C GLN A 95 -12.76 6.53 24.82
N ASP A 96 -11.53 7.02 24.96
CA ASP A 96 -11.24 8.38 25.45
C ASP A 96 -10.87 9.36 24.33
N GLY A 97 -11.13 9.00 23.07
CA GLY A 97 -10.73 9.82 21.91
C GLY A 97 -9.21 9.90 21.70
N ALA A 98 -8.43 9.05 22.38
CA ALA A 98 -6.98 8.93 22.27
C ALA A 98 -6.60 7.46 22.05
N GLY A 99 -5.36 7.24 21.61
CA GLY A 99 -4.79 5.91 21.43
C GLY A 99 -4.46 5.57 19.98
N TRP A 100 -4.22 4.29 19.73
CA TRP A 100 -3.88 3.76 18.42
C TRP A 100 -4.32 2.30 18.28
N ALA A 101 -4.77 1.97 17.07
CA ALA A 101 -5.20 0.64 16.66
C ALA A 101 -4.34 0.19 15.47
N ILE A 102 -3.67 -0.96 15.59
CA ILE A 102 -2.72 -1.45 14.58
C ILE A 102 -3.11 -2.87 14.14
N ALA A 103 -3.30 -3.05 12.84
CA ALA A 103 -3.30 -4.35 12.19
C ALA A 103 -1.89 -4.62 11.61
N ARG A 104 -1.34 -5.81 11.88
CA ARG A 104 0.05 -6.16 11.58
C ARG A 104 0.18 -7.55 10.98
N LYS A 105 1.06 -7.72 9.98
CA LYS A 105 1.47 -9.03 9.43
C LYS A 105 2.94 -9.04 9.01
N GLU A 106 3.57 -10.21 9.15
CA GLU A 106 4.94 -10.48 8.70
C GLU A 106 4.98 -10.88 7.22
N PHE A 107 5.95 -10.37 6.45
CA PHE A 107 6.10 -10.66 5.02
C PHE A 107 7.52 -11.06 4.59
N HIS A 108 8.57 -10.78 5.39
CA HIS A 108 9.97 -11.18 5.16
C HIS A 108 10.42 -11.12 3.69
N LEU A 109 10.55 -9.90 3.13
CA LEU A 109 10.97 -9.70 1.74
C LEU A 109 12.12 -8.70 1.60
N ARG A 110 12.95 -8.93 0.58
CA ARG A 110 13.93 -7.96 0.11
C ARG A 110 13.24 -6.94 -0.77
N LEU A 111 13.40 -5.67 -0.43
CA LEU A 111 12.88 -4.55 -1.19
C LEU A 111 13.87 -4.16 -2.30
N PRO A 112 13.40 -3.91 -3.52
CA PRO A 112 14.26 -3.38 -4.57
C PRO A 112 14.65 -1.92 -4.29
N ASP A 113 15.61 -1.40 -5.05
CA ASP A 113 16.09 -0.01 -4.91
C ASP A 113 14.97 1.03 -5.06
N ASN A 114 13.95 0.72 -5.86
CA ASN A 114 12.76 1.55 -6.03
C ASN A 114 11.49 0.68 -5.97
N PHE A 115 10.52 1.09 -5.17
CA PHE A 115 9.27 0.35 -4.97
C PHE A 115 8.09 1.29 -4.69
N ALA A 116 6.89 0.73 -4.86
CA ALA A 116 5.65 1.31 -4.38
C ALA A 116 4.71 0.23 -3.86
N PHE A 117 4.04 0.52 -2.74
CA PHE A 117 2.95 -0.28 -2.22
C PHE A 117 1.63 0.29 -2.73
N HIS A 118 0.74 -0.59 -3.16
CA HIS A 118 -0.56 -0.25 -3.69
C HIS A 118 -1.62 -1.03 -2.94
N PHE A 119 -2.68 -0.35 -2.54
CA PHE A 119 -3.82 -0.99 -1.90
C PHE A 119 -5.07 -0.15 -2.07
N GLN A 120 -6.24 -0.78 -2.03
CA GLN A 120 -7.52 -0.08 -2.04
C GLN A 120 -7.94 0.24 -0.61
N LEU A 121 -8.62 1.36 -0.41
CA LEU A 121 -9.17 1.71 0.89
C LEU A 121 -10.54 2.36 0.70
N ARG A 122 -11.50 1.90 1.49
CA ARG A 122 -12.76 2.60 1.79
C ARG A 122 -13.06 2.45 3.27
N GLY A 123 -13.94 3.27 3.81
CA GLY A 123 -14.34 3.14 5.20
C GLY A 123 -15.49 4.06 5.56
N GLU A 124 -16.16 3.70 6.65
CA GLU A 124 -17.17 4.55 7.28
C GLU A 124 -16.74 4.82 8.71
N ALA A 125 -15.92 5.87 8.86
CA ALA A 125 -15.34 6.25 10.13
C ALA A 125 -15.16 7.76 10.21
N PRO A 126 -15.13 8.33 11.44
CA PRO A 126 -14.69 9.71 11.64
C PRO A 126 -13.29 9.92 11.05
N ALA A 127 -13.00 11.16 10.66
CA ALA A 127 -11.66 11.52 10.24
C ALA A 127 -10.65 11.28 11.37
N GLY A 128 -9.49 10.79 11.00
CA GLY A 128 -8.42 10.46 11.93
C GLY A 128 -7.09 10.33 11.21
N ASP A 129 -6.02 10.10 11.96
CA ASP A 129 -4.73 9.86 11.32
C ASP A 129 -4.66 8.38 10.88
N ILE A 130 -4.15 8.15 9.68
CA ILE A 130 -3.77 6.82 9.21
C ILE A 130 -2.26 6.76 9.00
N GLU A 131 -1.68 5.62 9.35
CA GLU A 131 -0.26 5.35 9.14
C GLU A 131 -0.09 4.00 8.44
N PHE A 132 0.70 3.97 7.38
CA PHE A 132 1.22 2.75 6.77
C PHE A 132 2.68 2.61 7.16
N LYS A 133 3.02 1.53 7.89
CA LYS A 133 4.37 1.33 8.42
C LYS A 133 5.05 0.14 7.79
N LEU A 134 6.33 0.30 7.55
CA LEU A 134 7.26 -0.74 7.15
C LEU A 134 8.29 -0.90 8.26
N VAL A 135 8.44 -2.12 8.77
CA VAL A 135 9.40 -2.44 9.83
C VAL A 135 10.46 -3.37 9.28
N GLY A 136 11.73 -2.95 9.38
CA GLY A 136 12.87 -3.79 9.05
C GLY A 136 13.20 -4.80 10.17
N PRO A 137 14.04 -5.82 9.91
CA PRO A 137 14.39 -6.85 10.89
C PRO A 137 15.00 -6.31 12.19
N LYS A 138 15.73 -5.18 12.11
CA LYS A 138 16.33 -4.48 13.27
C LYS A 138 15.39 -3.50 13.95
N GLN A 139 14.08 -3.60 13.72
CA GLN A 139 13.06 -2.67 14.22
C GLN A 139 13.26 -1.22 13.75
N ASN A 140 13.78 -1.06 12.53
CA ASN A 140 13.77 0.23 11.84
C ASN A 140 12.37 0.48 11.28
N VAL A 141 11.69 1.50 11.79
CA VAL A 141 10.34 1.84 11.35
C VAL A 141 10.37 3.02 10.39
N TRP A 142 9.74 2.81 9.25
CA TRP A 142 9.48 3.82 8.24
C TRP A 142 7.97 3.93 8.05
N TRP A 143 7.46 5.15 7.88
CA TRP A 143 6.03 5.37 7.79
C TRP A 143 5.63 6.33 6.69
N PHE A 144 4.44 6.10 6.15
CA PHE A 144 3.65 7.08 5.44
C PHE A 144 2.48 7.46 6.34
N LYS A 145 2.33 8.75 6.64
CA LYS A 145 1.28 9.27 7.52
C LYS A 145 0.39 10.25 6.79
N GLN A 146 -0.92 10.07 6.92
CA GLN A 146 -1.90 11.09 6.53
C GLN A 146 -2.65 11.52 7.78
N ARG A 147 -2.62 12.83 8.04
CA ARG A 147 -3.38 13.43 9.15
C ARG A 147 -4.78 13.78 8.71
N ASP A 148 -5.72 13.72 9.64
CA ASP A 148 -7.12 14.11 9.40
C ASP A 148 -7.70 13.47 8.13
N PHE A 149 -7.38 12.19 7.94
CA PHE A 149 -7.77 11.42 6.78
C PHE A 149 -9.27 11.14 6.84
N ALA A 150 -10.01 11.79 5.95
CA ALA A 150 -11.42 11.48 5.71
C ALA A 150 -11.53 10.15 4.95
N PHE A 151 -12.08 9.13 5.61
CA PHE A 151 -12.29 7.82 5.00
C PHE A 151 -13.28 7.93 3.83
N PRO A 152 -12.88 7.52 2.61
CA PRO A 152 -13.77 7.58 1.45
C PRO A 152 -14.84 6.47 1.55
N SER A 153 -16.09 6.80 1.24
CA SER A 153 -17.18 5.82 1.19
C SER A 153 -17.03 4.83 0.05
N GLU A 154 -16.44 5.29 -1.06
CA GLU A 154 -16.08 4.49 -2.22
C GLU A 154 -14.62 4.04 -2.16
N TRP A 155 -14.35 2.94 -2.87
CA TRP A 155 -13.00 2.42 -3.01
C TRP A 155 -12.04 3.41 -3.64
N ARG A 156 -10.96 3.72 -2.92
CA ARG A 156 -9.91 4.62 -3.39
C ARG A 156 -8.56 3.91 -3.40
N PRO A 157 -7.80 3.98 -4.52
CA PRO A 157 -6.44 3.48 -4.55
C PRO A 157 -5.52 4.39 -3.72
N ILE A 158 -4.77 3.77 -2.81
CA ILE A 158 -3.67 4.39 -2.09
C ILE A 158 -2.36 3.87 -2.68
N THR A 159 -1.42 4.79 -2.92
CA THR A 159 -0.08 4.46 -3.45
C THR A 159 0.98 5.07 -2.56
N VAL A 160 1.74 4.22 -1.88
CA VAL A 160 2.86 4.61 -1.02
C VAL A 160 4.16 4.30 -1.75
N LYS A 161 4.80 5.34 -2.29
CA LYS A 161 6.09 5.23 -2.98
C LYS A 161 7.22 5.27 -1.95
N LYS A 162 8.38 4.68 -2.24
CA LYS A 162 9.57 4.75 -1.37
C LYS A 162 9.84 6.17 -0.84
N ARG A 163 9.77 7.19 -1.70
CA ARG A 163 9.97 8.60 -1.32
C ARG A 163 8.88 9.23 -0.43
N HIS A 164 7.72 8.59 -0.28
CA HIS A 164 6.67 9.05 0.64
C HIS A 164 6.92 8.57 2.07
N LEU A 165 7.84 7.61 2.25
CA LEU A 165 8.17 7.06 3.55
C LEU A 165 9.18 7.98 4.26
N GLY A 166 8.81 8.43 5.45
CA GLY A 166 9.74 9.05 6.38
C GLY A 166 10.30 8.03 7.36
N PHE A 167 11.53 8.23 7.81
CA PHE A 167 12.04 7.51 8.98
C PHE A 167 11.23 7.93 10.22
N ALA A 168 10.78 6.95 11.00
CA ALA A 168 10.04 7.19 12.24
C ALA A 168 10.95 7.04 13.45
N TRP A 169 11.47 5.83 13.68
CA TRP A 169 12.36 5.50 14.80
C TRP A 169 13.11 4.19 14.54
N GLY A 170 14.12 3.91 15.36
CA GLY A 170 14.92 2.69 15.32
C GLY A 170 16.43 2.97 15.15
N PRO A 171 17.25 1.92 14.97
CA PRO A 171 18.69 2.05 14.75
C PRO A 171 19.14 2.91 13.55
N GLY A 172 18.25 3.20 12.60
CA GLY A 172 18.55 3.93 11.37
C GLY A 172 19.17 3.03 10.28
N GLY A 173 19.50 3.63 9.13
CA GLY A 173 19.99 2.92 7.95
C GLY A 173 18.88 2.61 6.92
N PRO A 174 19.26 2.08 5.74
CA PRO A 174 18.32 1.88 4.63
C PRO A 174 17.31 0.77 4.92
N LEU A 175 16.10 0.91 4.35
CA LEU A 175 15.07 -0.11 4.36
C LEU A 175 15.22 -1.03 3.14
N GLU A 176 16.14 -1.99 3.24
CA GLU A 176 16.43 -2.99 2.20
C GLU A 176 15.66 -4.30 2.42
N GLU A 177 15.35 -4.61 3.67
CA GLU A 177 14.56 -5.79 4.05
C GLU A 177 13.35 -5.34 4.87
N LEU A 178 12.20 -5.89 4.50
CA LEU A 178 10.93 -5.66 5.16
C LEU A 178 10.54 -6.94 5.91
N ALA A 179 10.47 -6.82 7.23
CA ALA A 179 9.99 -7.89 8.10
C ALA A 179 8.46 -7.82 8.24
N VAL A 180 7.92 -6.61 8.47
CA VAL A 180 6.52 -6.42 8.86
C VAL A 180 5.88 -5.21 8.20
N ILE A 181 4.63 -5.38 7.77
CA ILE A 181 3.75 -4.29 7.36
C ILE A 181 2.71 -4.04 8.46
N GLU A 182 2.45 -2.76 8.76
CA GLU A 182 1.39 -2.36 9.67
C GLU A 182 0.47 -1.30 9.07
N PHE A 183 -0.82 -1.43 9.33
CA PHE A 183 -1.82 -0.38 9.15
C PHE A 183 -2.24 0.14 10.52
N ALA A 184 -1.97 1.41 10.80
CA ALA A 184 -2.35 2.05 12.05
C ALA A 184 -3.44 3.10 11.81
N ILE A 185 -4.38 3.17 12.74
CA ILE A 185 -5.43 4.17 12.81
C ILE A 185 -5.32 4.86 14.18
N LEU A 186 -5.39 6.19 14.17
CA LEU A 186 -5.42 7.02 15.35
C LEU A 186 -6.60 7.98 15.26
N PRO A 187 -7.23 8.36 16.39
CA PRO A 187 -8.33 9.30 16.38
C PRO A 187 -7.87 10.69 15.92
N GLY A 188 -8.74 11.40 15.20
CA GLY A 188 -8.53 12.79 14.83
C GLY A 188 -8.80 13.75 16.00
N ALA A 189 -8.48 15.04 15.80
CA ALA A 189 -8.61 16.07 16.84
C ALA A 189 -10.06 16.28 17.35
N GLN A 190 -11.07 15.95 16.54
CA GLN A 190 -12.49 16.05 16.90
C GLN A 190 -12.98 14.77 17.61
N GLY A 191 -12.27 14.36 18.67
CA GLY A 191 -12.45 13.11 19.40
C GLY A 191 -13.90 12.67 19.62
N HIS A 192 -14.07 11.36 19.60
CA HIS A 192 -15.30 10.55 19.59
C HIS A 192 -15.81 10.18 18.19
N GLY A 193 -15.50 8.93 17.81
CA GLY A 193 -16.43 8.21 16.96
C GLY A 193 -16.03 6.77 16.72
N LYS A 194 -17.07 5.98 16.43
CA LYS A 194 -16.96 4.58 16.04
C LYS A 194 -16.65 4.56 14.57
N GLY A 195 -15.50 3.99 14.23
CA GLY A 195 -15.05 3.82 12.88
C GLY A 195 -15.07 2.36 12.52
N SER A 196 -15.53 2.08 11.32
CA SER A 196 -15.91 0.72 10.94
C SER A 196 -15.50 0.46 9.52
#